data_AF-A0AAJ6T2D9-F1
#
_entry.id   AF-A0AAJ6T2D9-F1
#
_cell.length_a   1.000
_cell.length_b   1.000
_cell.length_c   1.000
_cell.angle_alpha   90.00
_cell.angle_beta   90.00
_cell.angle_gamma   90.00
#
_symmetry.space_group_name_H-M   'P 1'
#
loop_
_entity.id
_entity.type
_entity.pdbx_description
1 polymer ?
#
loop_
_entity_poly.entity_id
_entity_poly.type
_entity_poly.pdbx_seq_one_letter_code
_entity_poly.pdbx_strand_id
1 'polypeptide(L)'
;MTSWKSLQDPSSRDFTYSVDVHGLSQLVLCKGSEIIYRSAPWDGVRFGGWPPLQENPVFNPIFVQNSGFVYYAFEHNENTTISRFVLNQSSLIRHLTWNPRRGEWVVIFTLLTDQCDIYAPRGPNGVCNINNSLHCKCKEGFTPEVPQDWDNLDWSSGCVRKTPLNCTSDEGFKKFPG
;
A
#
# COMPACT_ATOMS: atom_id res chain seq x y z
N MET A 1 -9.63 11.62 -0.07
CA MET A 1 -10.31 11.47 -1.37
C MET A 1 -11.38 10.41 -1.25
N THR A 2 -12.54 10.61 -1.86
CA THR A 2 -13.65 9.64 -1.85
C THR A 2 -14.03 9.28 -3.28
N SER A 3 -14.26 7.99 -3.57
CA SER A 3 -14.65 7.53 -4.90
C SER A 3 -16.04 8.02 -5.27
N TRP A 4 -16.23 8.28 -6.56
CA TRP A 4 -17.57 8.42 -7.15
C TRP A 4 -18.32 7.09 -7.14
N LYS A 5 -19.66 7.17 -7.17
CA LYS A 5 -20.52 5.99 -7.23
C LYS A 5 -20.39 5.25 -8.56
N SER A 6 -20.30 5.99 -9.66
CA SER A 6 -20.02 5.47 -11.00
C SER A 6 -19.35 6.55 -11.87
N LEU A 7 -19.06 6.22 -13.13
CA LEU A 7 -18.54 7.20 -14.09
C LEU A 7 -19.56 8.30 -14.43
N GLN A 8 -20.85 8.05 -14.23
CA GLN A 8 -21.96 8.97 -14.53
C GLN A 8 -22.55 9.62 -13.29
N ASP A 9 -22.24 9.11 -12.09
CA ASP A 9 -22.79 9.57 -10.81
C ASP A 9 -21.64 9.98 -9.87
N PRO A 10 -21.39 11.30 -9.72
CA PRO A 10 -20.31 11.81 -8.88
C PRO A 10 -20.62 11.78 -7.38
N SER A 11 -21.79 11.29 -6.97
CA SER A 11 -22.09 11.12 -5.55
C SER A 11 -21.06 10.22 -4.86
N SER A 12 -20.80 10.51 -3.58
CA SER A 12 -19.80 9.80 -2.80
C SER A 12 -20.20 8.33 -2.58
N ARG A 13 -19.22 7.44 -2.61
CA ARG A 13 -19.39 6.00 -2.44
C ARG A 13 -18.46 5.44 -1.34
N ASP A 14 -18.22 4.14 -1.41
CA ASP A 14 -17.69 3.31 -0.32
C ASP A 14 -16.17 3.44 -0.13
N PHE A 15 -15.43 3.86 -1.16
CA PHE A 15 -13.97 3.89 -1.10
C PHE A 15 -13.41 5.25 -0.69
N THR A 16 -12.50 5.24 0.27
CA THR A 16 -11.79 6.44 0.75
C THR A 16 -10.30 6.22 0.76
N TYR A 17 -9.54 7.18 0.24
CA TYR A 17 -8.08 7.22 0.37
C TYR A 17 -7.66 8.43 1.19
N SER A 18 -6.98 8.20 2.30
CA SER A 18 -6.67 9.23 3.30
C SER A 18 -5.36 8.95 4.02
N VAL A 19 -4.83 9.98 4.67
CA VAL A 19 -3.78 9.83 5.69
C VAL A 19 -4.41 9.23 6.94
N ASP A 20 -3.87 8.11 7.39
CA ASP A 20 -4.09 7.54 8.71
C ASP A 20 -2.99 8.04 9.64
N VAL A 21 -3.39 8.62 10.78
CA VAL A 21 -2.49 9.23 11.77
C VAL A 21 -2.43 8.44 13.07
N HIS A 22 -3.03 7.24 13.13
CA HIS A 22 -2.95 6.39 14.31
C HIS A 22 -1.57 5.74 14.40
N GLY A 23 -0.70 6.30 15.25
CA GLY A 23 0.69 5.89 15.37
C GLY A 23 1.59 6.63 14.37
N LEU A 24 2.33 5.89 13.55
CA LEU A 24 3.13 6.49 12.47
C LEU A 24 2.24 6.70 11.25
N SER A 25 2.29 7.92 10.69
CA SER A 25 1.42 8.30 9.59
C SER A 25 1.64 7.46 8.34
N GLN A 26 0.56 7.03 7.72
CA GLN A 26 0.54 6.18 6.53
C GLN A 26 -0.65 6.54 5.63
N LEU A 27 -0.61 6.17 4.36
CA LEU A 27 -1.75 6.32 3.46
C LEU A 27 -2.53 5.00 3.40
N VAL A 28 -3.84 5.09 3.57
CA VAL A 28 -4.75 3.93 3.59
C VAL A 28 -5.86 4.10 2.57
N LEU A 29 -6.18 3.01 1.88
CA LEU A 29 -7.42 2.87 1.11
C LEU A 29 -8.38 2.01 1.92
N CYS A 30 -9.57 2.53 2.18
CA CYS A 30 -10.62 1.82 2.88
C CYS A 30 -11.85 1.64 2.00
N LYS A 31 -12.64 0.59 2.29
CA LYS A 31 -14.03 0.44 1.87
C LYS A 31 -14.91 0.44 3.12
N GLY A 32 -15.60 1.54 3.38
CA GLY A 32 -16.20 1.78 4.69
C GLY A 32 -15.12 1.75 5.78
N SER A 33 -15.23 0.82 6.74
CA SER A 33 -14.25 0.63 7.82
C SER A 33 -13.15 -0.40 7.51
N GLU A 34 -13.24 -1.12 6.39
CA GLU A 34 -12.29 -2.17 6.02
C GLU A 34 -11.10 -1.58 5.26
N ILE A 35 -9.87 -1.89 5.67
CA ILE A 35 -8.64 -1.47 4.98
C ILE A 35 -8.36 -2.43 3.83
N ILE A 36 -8.16 -1.89 2.62
CA ILE A 36 -7.85 -2.65 1.39
C ILE A 36 -6.38 -2.52 1.01
N TYR A 37 -5.78 -1.35 1.27
CA TYR A 37 -4.39 -1.03 0.95
C TYR A 37 -3.76 -0.19 2.03
N ARG A 38 -2.44 -0.32 2.20
CA ARG A 38 -1.64 0.50 3.12
C ARG A 38 -0.24 0.75 2.55
N SER A 39 0.15 2.01 2.41
CA SER A 39 1.44 2.43 1.84
C SER A 39 2.64 2.25 2.80
N ALA A 40 2.47 1.55 3.93
CA ALA A 40 3.38 1.62 5.07
C ALA A 40 3.59 3.06 5.63
N PRO A 41 4.24 3.21 6.79
CA PRO A 41 4.56 4.52 7.33
C PRO A 41 5.53 5.32 6.46
N TRP A 42 5.48 6.65 6.59
CA TRP A 42 6.51 7.54 6.05
C TRP A 42 7.85 7.32 6.76
N ASP A 43 8.91 7.03 6.01
CA ASP A 43 10.26 6.74 6.55
C ASP A 43 11.17 7.97 6.67
N GLY A 44 10.66 9.17 6.32
CA GLY A 44 11.44 10.40 6.22
C GLY A 44 11.78 10.80 4.79
N VAL A 45 11.72 9.85 3.85
CA VAL A 45 12.06 10.03 2.43
C VAL A 45 10.91 9.62 1.52
N ARG A 46 10.19 8.54 1.88
CA ARG A 46 9.11 7.95 1.08
C ARG A 46 8.13 7.18 1.95
N PHE A 47 6.97 6.88 1.37
CA PHE A 47 6.14 5.78 1.83
C PHE A 47 6.72 4.44 1.35
N GLY A 48 6.39 3.36 2.05
CA GLY A 48 6.68 2.01 1.58
C GLY A 48 5.78 1.59 0.40
N GLY A 49 6.06 0.43 -0.17
CA GLY A 49 5.46 -0.01 -1.45
C GLY A 49 6.38 0.32 -2.63
N TRP A 50 6.34 -0.49 -3.70
CA TRP A 50 7.47 -0.61 -4.62
C TRP A 50 7.39 0.29 -5.87
N PRO A 51 8.20 1.35 -5.91
CA PRO A 51 7.58 2.63 -5.66
C PRO A 51 6.59 3.08 -6.73
N PRO A 52 5.31 3.13 -6.37
CA PRO A 52 4.49 4.30 -6.59
C PRO A 52 4.74 5.37 -5.50
N LEU A 53 4.39 6.63 -5.79
CA LEU A 53 4.61 7.82 -4.93
C LEU A 53 6.07 8.29 -4.75
N GLN A 54 6.99 7.90 -5.63
CA GLN A 54 8.34 8.49 -5.71
C GLN A 54 8.42 9.63 -6.73
N GLU A 55 9.44 10.47 -6.57
CA GLU A 55 9.81 11.47 -7.56
C GLU A 55 10.00 10.83 -8.94
N ASN A 56 9.53 11.54 -9.96
CA ASN A 56 9.70 11.15 -11.37
C ASN A 56 9.62 12.41 -12.23
N PRO A 57 9.84 12.33 -13.55
CA PRO A 57 9.85 13.51 -14.41
C PRO A 57 8.58 14.37 -14.38
N VAL A 58 7.43 13.83 -13.95
CA VAL A 58 6.15 14.54 -13.90
C VAL A 58 5.93 15.30 -12.59
N PHE A 59 6.32 14.72 -11.45
CA PHE A 59 6.04 15.31 -10.14
C PHE A 59 7.04 14.92 -9.06
N ASN A 60 7.09 15.77 -8.03
CA ASN A 60 7.79 15.54 -6.77
C ASN A 60 6.76 15.30 -5.63
N PRO A 61 6.79 14.15 -4.92
CA PRO A 61 5.94 13.91 -3.76
C PRO A 61 6.35 14.77 -2.56
N ILE A 62 5.37 15.26 -1.80
CA ILE A 62 5.58 16.04 -0.59
C ILE A 62 4.76 15.43 0.53
N PHE A 63 5.40 15.12 1.65
CA PHE A 63 4.71 14.72 2.86
C PHE A 63 5.05 15.69 4.00
N VAL A 64 4.02 16.32 4.56
CA VAL A 64 4.16 17.26 5.67
C VAL A 64 3.54 16.62 6.90
N GLN A 65 4.31 16.55 7.97
CA GLN A 65 3.86 16.13 9.28
C GLN A 65 4.44 17.05 10.36
N ASN A 66 3.58 17.85 10.98
CA ASN A 66 3.92 18.74 12.09
C ASN A 66 2.75 18.82 13.10
N SER A 67 2.86 19.68 14.10
CA SER A 67 1.84 19.82 15.16
C SER A 67 0.49 20.34 14.68
N GLY A 68 0.43 21.00 13.51
CA GLY A 68 -0.80 21.53 12.94
C GLY A 68 -1.40 20.66 11.84
N PHE A 69 -0.56 20.11 10.96
CA PHE A 69 -1.02 19.45 9.74
C PHE A 69 -0.26 18.15 9.47
N VAL A 70 -1.01 17.16 8.98
CA VAL A 70 -0.48 15.92 8.40
C VAL A 70 -1.15 15.71 7.05
N TYR A 71 -0.40 15.86 5.96
CA TYR A 71 -0.93 15.69 4.61
C TYR A 71 0.11 15.23 3.61
N TYR A 72 -0.39 14.57 2.58
CA TYR A 72 0.34 14.30 1.35
C TYR A 72 -0.06 15.30 0.27
N ALA A 73 0.93 15.78 -0.46
CA ALA A 73 0.78 16.65 -1.62
C ALA A 73 1.82 16.25 -2.68
N PHE A 74 1.74 16.88 -3.84
CA PHE A 74 2.75 16.75 -4.88
C PHE A 74 2.88 18.07 -5.64
N GLU A 75 4.07 18.33 -6.15
CA GLU A 75 4.36 19.46 -7.03
C GLU A 75 4.76 18.96 -8.41
N HIS A 76 4.37 19.69 -9.45
CA HIS A 76 4.83 19.40 -10.81
C HIS A 76 6.24 19.92 -11.02
N ASN A 77 7.07 19.16 -11.72
CA ASN A 77 8.42 19.65 -12.07
C ASN A 77 8.38 20.76 -13.14
N GLU A 78 7.33 20.76 -13.98
CA GLU A 78 7.06 21.80 -14.97
C GLU A 78 5.67 22.41 -14.75
N ASN A 79 5.58 23.74 -14.73
CA ASN A 79 4.33 24.47 -14.48
C ASN A 79 3.24 24.24 -15.55
N THR A 80 3.62 23.77 -16.75
CA THR A 80 2.70 23.45 -17.85
C THR A 80 2.07 22.06 -17.71
N THR A 81 2.59 21.24 -16.80
CA THR A 81 2.12 19.87 -16.62
C THR A 81 0.78 19.85 -15.91
N ILE A 82 -0.15 19.07 -16.47
CA ILE A 82 -1.46 18.84 -15.84
C ILE A 82 -1.49 17.38 -15.41
N SER A 83 -1.57 17.13 -14.11
CA SER A 83 -1.73 15.78 -13.56
C SER A 83 -2.73 15.73 -12.42
N ARG A 84 -3.30 14.56 -12.15
CA ARG A 84 -4.29 14.36 -11.08
C ARG A 84 -4.23 12.95 -10.49
N PHE A 85 -4.50 12.85 -9.19
CA PHE A 85 -4.87 11.59 -8.56
C PHE A 85 -6.36 11.33 -8.74
N VAL A 86 -6.71 10.09 -9.05
CA VAL A 86 -8.10 9.63 -9.19
C VAL A 86 -8.26 8.34 -8.40
N LEU A 87 -9.22 8.35 -7.48
CA LEU A 87 -9.76 7.14 -6.86
C LEU A 87 -11.08 6.80 -7.58
N ASN A 88 -11.13 5.65 -8.25
CA ASN A 88 -12.32 5.24 -9.00
C ASN A 88 -13.25 4.30 -8.19
N GLN A 89 -14.40 3.97 -8.77
CA GLN A 89 -15.41 3.08 -8.20
C GLN A 89 -14.98 1.61 -8.05
N SER A 90 -13.81 1.24 -8.58
CA SER A 90 -13.24 -0.11 -8.53
C SER A 90 -12.04 -0.19 -7.57
N SER A 91 -11.98 0.68 -6.56
CA SER A 91 -10.90 0.78 -5.58
C SER A 91 -9.49 1.01 -6.18
N LEU A 92 -9.39 1.50 -7.41
CA LEU A 92 -8.10 1.78 -8.04
C LEU A 92 -7.74 3.24 -7.85
N ILE A 93 -6.52 3.47 -7.36
CA ILE A 93 -5.92 4.80 -7.26
C ILE A 93 -4.92 4.94 -8.40
N ARG A 94 -5.08 5.97 -9.22
CA ARG A 94 -4.18 6.27 -10.34
C ARG A 94 -3.71 7.70 -10.26
N HIS A 95 -2.44 7.92 -10.59
CA HIS A 95 -1.94 9.24 -10.94
C HIS A 95 -1.88 9.35 -12.46
N LEU A 96 -2.63 10.30 -13.01
CA LEU A 96 -2.77 10.52 -14.44
C LEU A 96 -2.09 11.83 -14.83
N THR A 97 -1.43 11.87 -15.99
CA THR A 97 -0.94 13.10 -16.62
C THR A 97 -1.65 13.32 -17.96
N TRP A 98 -1.90 14.58 -18.33
CA TRP A 98 -2.55 14.93 -19.58
C TRP A 98 -1.53 14.98 -20.73
N ASN A 99 -1.79 14.25 -21.81
CA ASN A 99 -1.01 14.34 -23.03
C ASN A 99 -1.72 15.29 -24.01
N PRO A 100 -1.23 16.53 -24.21
CA PRO A 100 -1.89 17.51 -25.07
C PRO A 100 -1.84 17.14 -26.56
N ARG A 101 -0.85 16.34 -26.99
CA ARG A 101 -0.73 15.91 -28.40
C ARG A 101 -1.78 14.87 -28.77
N ARG A 102 -2.12 14.00 -27.83
CA ARG A 102 -3.11 12.92 -28.02
C ARG A 102 -4.51 13.28 -27.51
N GLY A 103 -4.62 14.32 -26.68
CA GLY A 103 -5.89 14.71 -26.07
C GLY A 103 -6.43 13.65 -25.09
N GLU A 104 -5.54 12.99 -24.36
CA GLU A 104 -5.92 11.88 -23.46
C GLU A 104 -5.14 11.92 -22.12
N TRP A 105 -5.70 11.25 -21.11
CA TRP A 105 -5.02 11.00 -19.84
C TRP A 105 -4.16 9.74 -19.93
N VAL A 106 -2.88 9.87 -19.60
CA VAL A 106 -1.90 8.78 -19.53
C VAL A 106 -1.67 8.41 -18.06
N VAL A 107 -1.63 7.12 -17.76
CA VAL A 107 -1.36 6.61 -16.41
C VAL A 107 0.14 6.70 -16.12
N ILE A 108 0.51 7.40 -15.06
CA ILE A 108 1.89 7.44 -14.54
C ILE A 108 2.15 6.18 -13.71
N PHE A 109 1.28 5.94 -12.74
CA PHE A 109 1.26 4.71 -11.94
C PHE A 109 -0.15 4.41 -11.42
N THR A 110 -0.35 3.17 -11.01
CA THR A 110 -1.53 2.69 -10.28
C THR A 110 -1.05 2.18 -8.92
N LEU A 111 -1.79 2.43 -7.86
CA LEU A 111 -1.57 1.75 -6.56
C LEU A 111 -2.34 0.43 -6.57
N LEU A 112 -1.95 -0.50 -5.69
CA LEU A 112 -2.58 -1.82 -5.58
C LEU A 112 -2.38 -2.66 -6.85
N THR A 113 -1.14 -2.73 -7.34
CA THR A 113 -0.83 -3.32 -8.66
C THR A 113 -0.81 -4.83 -8.66
N ASP A 114 -0.47 -5.43 -7.52
CA ASP A 114 -0.33 -6.86 -7.40
C ASP A 114 -0.99 -7.41 -6.13
N GLN A 115 -1.02 -8.73 -6.03
CA GLN A 115 -1.66 -9.39 -4.91
C GLN A 115 -0.98 -9.08 -3.58
N CYS A 116 0.31 -8.72 -3.55
CA CYS A 116 1.08 -8.37 -2.34
C CYS A 116 0.69 -7.02 -1.75
N ASP A 117 0.14 -6.10 -2.54
CA ASP A 117 -0.33 -4.81 -2.07
C ASP A 117 -1.67 -4.89 -1.31
N ILE A 118 -2.46 -5.94 -1.54
CA ILE A 118 -3.72 -6.17 -0.82
C ILE A 118 -3.41 -6.24 0.69
N TYR A 119 -4.23 -5.59 1.51
CA TYR A 119 -4.00 -5.49 2.96
C TYR A 119 -4.31 -6.82 3.69
N ALA A 120 -3.33 -7.31 4.44
CA ALA A 120 -3.38 -8.50 5.29
C ALA A 120 -3.80 -9.88 4.66
N PRO A 121 -3.63 -10.17 3.37
CA PRO A 121 -4.05 -11.44 2.74
C PRO A 121 -3.19 -12.67 3.11
N ARG A 122 -2.09 -12.50 3.87
CA ARG A 122 -1.21 -13.59 4.33
C ARG A 122 -1.19 -13.77 5.84
N GLY A 123 -2.12 -13.13 6.54
CA GLY A 123 -2.18 -13.16 7.99
C GLY A 123 -0.91 -12.64 8.69
N PRO A 124 -0.82 -12.84 10.00
CA PRO A 124 0.35 -12.44 10.79
C PRO A 124 1.62 -13.18 10.37
N ASN A 125 2.77 -12.49 10.36
CA ASN A 125 4.10 -13.06 10.06
C ASN A 125 4.29 -13.74 8.70
N GLY A 126 3.29 -13.73 7.83
CA GLY A 126 3.42 -14.05 6.42
C GLY A 126 4.14 -12.95 5.65
N VAL A 127 4.87 -13.32 4.60
CA VAL A 127 5.56 -12.41 3.68
C VAL A 127 5.08 -12.71 2.28
N CYS A 128 4.76 -11.66 1.55
CA CYS A 128 4.45 -11.74 0.14
C CYS A 128 5.68 -11.41 -0.72
N ASN A 129 5.94 -12.21 -1.74
CA ASN A 129 6.97 -11.97 -2.74
C ASN A 129 6.43 -12.36 -4.12
N ILE A 130 6.21 -11.36 -4.97
CA ILE A 130 5.72 -11.53 -6.34
C ILE A 130 6.61 -12.41 -7.22
N ASN A 131 7.92 -12.49 -6.92
CA ASN A 131 8.88 -13.27 -7.69
C ASN A 131 8.91 -14.76 -7.33
N ASN A 132 8.16 -15.18 -6.30
CA ASN A 132 8.10 -16.57 -5.88
C ASN A 132 6.89 -17.28 -6.50
N SER A 133 7.04 -18.56 -6.84
CA SER A 133 5.96 -19.38 -7.45
C SER A 133 4.75 -19.55 -6.52
N LEU A 134 5.01 -19.70 -5.23
CA LEU A 134 4.04 -19.40 -4.18
C LEU A 134 4.34 -17.98 -3.69
N HIS A 135 3.47 -17.04 -4.06
CA HIS A 135 3.60 -15.63 -3.71
C HIS A 135 3.74 -15.36 -2.20
N CYS A 136 3.48 -16.36 -1.35
CA CYS A 136 3.41 -16.24 0.10
C CYS A 136 4.34 -17.24 0.78
N LYS A 137 5.09 -16.79 1.79
CA LYS A 137 5.91 -17.66 2.64
C LYS A 137 6.00 -17.14 4.07
N CYS A 138 6.23 -18.04 5.03
CA CYS A 138 6.52 -17.61 6.39
C CYS A 138 7.90 -16.95 6.47
N LYS A 139 8.03 -15.97 7.36
CA LYS A 139 9.35 -15.47 7.75
C LYS A 139 10.21 -16.62 8.27
N GLU A 140 11.53 -16.45 8.15
CA GLU A 140 12.44 -17.44 8.71
C GLU A 140 12.25 -17.56 10.24
N GLY A 141 12.22 -18.79 10.74
CA GLY A 141 11.88 -19.08 12.14
C GLY A 141 10.38 -19.24 12.41
N PHE A 142 9.53 -19.09 11.38
CA PHE A 142 8.08 -19.28 11.47
C PHE A 142 7.60 -20.43 10.58
N THR A 143 6.45 -21.00 10.93
CA THR A 143 5.75 -22.08 10.21
C THR A 143 4.26 -21.73 10.08
N PRO A 144 3.53 -22.26 9.09
CA PRO A 144 2.10 -22.03 8.98
C PRO A 144 1.36 -22.38 10.26
N GLU A 145 0.43 -21.53 10.68
CA GLU A 145 -0.43 -21.81 11.85
C GLU A 145 -1.35 -23.00 11.56
N VAL A 146 -1.98 -22.98 10.38
CA VAL A 146 -2.81 -24.07 9.85
C VAL A 146 -2.19 -24.56 8.54
N PRO A 147 -1.37 -25.64 8.57
CA PRO A 147 -0.70 -26.14 7.38
C PRO A 147 -1.66 -26.52 6.24
N GLN A 148 -2.84 -27.07 6.58
CA GLN A 148 -3.83 -27.47 5.58
C GLN A 148 -4.37 -26.28 4.78
N ASP A 149 -4.56 -25.12 5.41
CA ASP A 149 -5.02 -23.90 4.72
C ASP A 149 -3.94 -23.45 3.72
N TRP A 150 -2.69 -23.46 4.16
CA TRP A 150 -1.53 -23.09 3.33
C TRP A 150 -1.35 -23.99 2.12
N ASP A 151 -1.57 -25.30 2.27
CA ASP A 151 -1.54 -26.27 1.18
C ASP A 151 -2.66 -26.01 0.14
N ASN A 152 -3.75 -25.37 0.58
CA ASN A 152 -4.88 -24.95 -0.27
C ASN A 152 -4.78 -23.49 -0.73
N LEU A 153 -3.61 -22.85 -0.59
CA LEU A 153 -3.37 -21.44 -0.95
C LEU A 153 -4.18 -20.43 -0.13
N ASP A 154 -4.67 -20.82 1.03
CA ASP A 154 -5.23 -19.92 2.04
C ASP A 154 -4.17 -19.59 3.09
N TRP A 155 -3.68 -18.36 3.05
CA TRP A 155 -2.65 -17.87 3.97
C TRP A 155 -3.21 -16.99 5.08
N SER A 156 -4.54 -16.86 5.20
CA SER A 156 -5.19 -15.93 6.13
C SER A 156 -4.83 -16.17 7.59
N SER A 157 -4.64 -17.44 7.97
CA SER A 157 -4.18 -17.88 9.29
C SER A 157 -2.72 -17.44 9.60
N GLY A 158 -1.93 -17.09 8.58
CA GLY A 158 -0.56 -16.61 8.77
C GLY A 158 0.40 -17.66 9.33
N CYS A 159 1.38 -17.20 10.10
CA CYS A 159 2.47 -18.01 10.61
C CYS A 159 2.76 -17.79 12.10
N VAL A 160 3.11 -18.88 12.78
CA VAL A 160 3.54 -18.91 14.18
C VAL A 160 5.02 -19.26 14.30
N ARG A 161 5.63 -18.87 15.42
CA ARG A 161 7.05 -19.19 15.69
C ARG A 161 7.24 -20.70 15.79
N LYS A 162 8.32 -21.21 15.18
CA LYS A 162 8.72 -22.63 15.33
C LYS A 162 9.15 -22.94 16.75
N THR A 163 9.78 -21.98 17.43
CA THR A 163 10.28 -22.11 18.80
C THR A 163 9.66 -21.01 19.67
N PRO A 164 9.00 -21.36 20.78
CA PRO A 164 8.52 -20.38 21.76
C PRO A 164 9.68 -19.54 22.32
N LEU A 165 9.40 -18.27 22.61
CA LEU A 165 10.31 -17.41 23.35
C LEU A 165 10.22 -17.75 24.84
N ASN A 166 11.35 -17.75 25.54
CA ASN A 166 11.43 -18.04 26.97
C ASN A 166 12.06 -16.88 27.76
N CYS A 167 12.54 -15.82 27.08
CA CYS A 167 13.17 -14.63 27.65
C CYS A 167 14.36 -14.89 28.61
N THR A 168 14.81 -16.14 28.76
CA THR A 168 15.85 -16.57 29.72
C THR A 168 17.16 -16.99 29.05
N SER A 169 17.17 -17.13 27.72
CA SER A 169 18.35 -17.49 26.91
C SER A 169 18.71 -16.34 25.97
N ASP A 170 19.85 -16.45 25.28
CA ASP A 170 20.30 -15.49 24.26
C ASP A 170 19.33 -15.43 23.06
N GLU A 171 18.21 -14.74 23.26
CA GLU A 171 17.27 -14.39 22.20
C GLU A 171 17.87 -13.30 21.32
N GLY A 172 17.68 -13.44 20.00
CA GLY A 172 18.26 -12.54 19.02
C GLY A 172 17.24 -12.11 17.97
N PHE A 173 17.59 -11.03 17.27
CA PHE A 173 16.82 -10.53 16.14
C PHE A 173 17.45 -11.02 14.85
N LYS A 174 16.64 -11.64 13.98
CA LYS A 174 17.04 -11.90 12.60
C LYS A 174 16.65 -10.71 11.74
N LYS A 175 17.63 -10.08 11.10
CA LYS A 175 17.39 -8.99 10.15
C LYS A 175 16.60 -9.52 8.96
N PHE A 176 15.45 -8.92 8.70
CA PHE A 176 14.70 -9.12 7.48
C PHE A 176 15.18 -8.08 6.44
N PRO A 177 15.74 -8.49 5.29
CA PRO A 177 16.15 -7.54 4.26
C PRO A 177 14.91 -6.88 3.66
N GLY A 178 14.95 -5.56 3.53
CA GLY A 178 13.97 -4.75 2.81
C GLY A 178 14.37 -4.53 1.36
#